data_AF-A0A0L7T3U6-F1
#
_entry.id   AF-A0A0L7T3U6-F1
#
_cell.length_a   1.000
_cell.length_b   1.000
_cell.length_c   1.000
_cell.angle_alpha   90.00
_cell.angle_beta   90.00
_cell.angle_gamma   90.00
#
_symmetry.space_group_name_H-M   'P 1'
#
loop_
_entity.id
_entity.type
_entity.pdbx_description
1 polymer ?
#
loop_
_entity_poly.entity_id
_entity_poly.type
_entity_poly.pdbx_seq_one_letter_code
_entity_poly.pdbx_strand_id
1 'polypeptide(L)'
;GVGLGVPALLLGAGIIFPVANFAASLATGLVIGLAIGYVIILARKFTINQSNSTYGADVMMGAGNASGRFLGPLIILSAMAASIPIGIGSLVGSLLFYLWGKPITGGAILGAMILGAMFPVAIS
;
A
#
# COMPACT_ATOMS: atom_id res chain seq x y z
N GLY A 1 0.72 -6.39 4.29
CA GLY A 1 1.68 -7.17 5.11
C GLY A 1 1.00 -8.36 5.73
N VAL A 2 0.36 -8.19 6.88
CA VAL A 2 -0.21 -9.30 7.67
C VAL A 2 -1.37 -10.01 6.96
N GLY A 3 -2.30 -9.29 6.32
CA GLY A 3 -3.48 -9.88 5.66
C GLY A 3 -3.23 -10.66 4.37
N LEU A 4 -2.07 -10.50 3.72
CA LEU A 4 -1.70 -11.26 2.50
C LEU A 4 -0.45 -12.12 2.72
N GLY A 5 0.52 -11.64 3.50
CA GLY A 5 1.79 -12.33 3.74
C GLY A 5 1.69 -13.48 4.73
N VAL A 6 0.94 -13.34 5.82
CA VAL A 6 0.79 -14.43 6.81
C VAL A 6 0.01 -15.61 6.23
N PRO A 7 -1.12 -15.42 5.52
CA PRO A 7 -1.81 -16.51 4.83
C PRO A 7 -0.93 -17.18 3.76
N ALA A 8 -0.14 -16.41 3.00
CA ALA A 8 0.76 -16.96 1.97
C ALA A 8 1.89 -17.81 2.58
N LEU A 9 2.48 -17.38 3.69
CA LEU A 9 3.49 -18.16 4.41
C LEU A 9 2.89 -19.42 5.05
N LEU A 10 1.68 -19.33 5.61
CA LEU A 10 0.98 -20.48 6.21
C LEU A 10 0.54 -21.51 5.16
N LEU A 11 0.07 -21.06 3.99
CA LEU A 11 -0.20 -21.91 2.82
C LEU A 11 1.07 -22.57 2.29
N GLY A 12 2.18 -21.82 2.20
CA GLY A 12 3.49 -22.36 1.79
C GLY A 12 4.09 -23.35 2.80
N ALA A 13 3.75 -23.24 4.09
CA ALA A 13 4.17 -24.14 5.15
C ALA A 13 3.24 -25.34 5.38
N GLY A 14 2.16 -25.49 4.59
CA GLY A 14 1.19 -26.58 4.71
C GLY A 14 0.26 -26.48 5.93
N ILE A 15 0.22 -25.33 6.61
CA ILE A 15 -0.62 -25.10 7.80
C ILE A 15 -1.95 -24.48 7.35
N ILE A 16 -2.93 -25.35 7.06
CA ILE A 16 -4.22 -24.97 6.45
C ILE A 16 -5.26 -24.53 7.49
N PHE A 17 -5.08 -24.92 8.76
CA PHE A 17 -6.09 -24.74 9.81
C PHE A 17 -6.50 -23.27 10.07
N PRO A 18 -5.59 -22.28 10.08
CA PRO A 18 -5.96 -20.87 10.24
C PRO A 18 -6.60 -20.26 8.99
N VAL A 19 -6.41 -20.84 7.81
CA VAL A 19 -6.93 -20.32 6.53
C VAL A 19 -8.28 -20.94 6.19
N ALA A 20 -8.53 -22.18 6.60
CA ALA A 20 -9.76 -22.91 6.34
C ALA A 20 -10.90 -22.60 7.32
N ASN A 21 -10.60 -22.07 8.51
CA ASN A 21 -11.61 -21.79 9.54
C ASN A 21 -11.64 -20.30 9.90
N PHE A 22 -12.78 -19.65 9.64
CA PHE A 22 -12.99 -18.21 9.83
C PHE A 22 -12.70 -17.76 11.28
N ALA A 23 -13.15 -18.53 12.27
CA ALA A 23 -12.92 -18.18 13.69
C ALA A 23 -11.43 -18.29 14.07
N ALA A 24 -10.72 -19.30 13.53
CA ALA A 24 -9.29 -19.47 13.75
C ALA A 24 -8.46 -18.38 13.03
N SER A 25 -8.85 -18.00 11.81
CA SER A 25 -8.24 -16.87 11.08
C SER A 25 -8.39 -15.56 11.84
N LEU A 26 -9.55 -15.32 12.44
CA LEU A 26 -9.82 -14.10 13.19
C LEU A 26 -9.02 -14.06 14.49
N ALA A 27 -8.97 -15.17 15.23
CA ALA A 27 -8.21 -15.28 16.46
C ALA A 27 -6.69 -15.13 16.22
N THR A 28 -6.15 -15.81 15.22
CA THR A 28 -4.73 -15.71 14.85
C THR A 28 -4.35 -14.31 14.37
N GLY A 29 -5.20 -13.70 13.54
CA GLY A 29 -5.04 -12.31 13.10
C GLY A 29 -5.07 -11.31 14.26
N LEU A 30 -5.95 -11.50 15.24
CA LEU A 30 -6.02 -10.68 16.45
C LEU A 30 -4.77 -10.82 17.31
N VAL A 31 -4.30 -12.04 17.57
CA VAL A 31 -3.10 -12.28 18.38
C VAL A 31 -1.85 -11.67 17.73
N ILE A 32 -1.66 -11.89 16.43
CA ILE A 32 -0.53 -11.33 15.68
C ILE A 32 -0.64 -9.80 15.63
N GLY A 33 -1.85 -9.27 15.40
CA GLY A 33 -2.11 -7.83 15.38
C GLY A 33 -1.79 -7.15 16.73
N LEU A 34 -2.22 -7.76 17.84
CA LEU A 34 -1.91 -7.27 19.19
C LEU A 34 -0.41 -7.37 19.49
N ALA A 35 0.25 -8.46 19.12
CA ALA A 35 1.69 -8.64 19.33
C ALA A 35 2.50 -7.56 18.58
N ILE A 36 2.20 -7.35 17.30
CA ILE A 36 2.86 -6.30 16.50
C ILE A 36 2.54 -4.91 17.06
N GLY A 37 1.28 -4.66 17.42
CA GLY A 37 0.87 -3.39 18.03
C GLY A 37 1.62 -3.10 19.33
N TYR A 38 1.77 -4.11 20.20
CA TYR A 38 2.51 -3.98 21.44
C TYR A 38 3.99 -3.71 21.21
N VAL A 39 4.63 -4.43 20.28
CA VAL A 39 6.02 -4.19 19.88
C VAL A 39 6.22 -2.78 19.33
N ILE A 40 5.29 -2.27 18.50
CA ILE A 40 5.36 -0.89 17.98
C ILE A 40 5.22 0.14 19.10
N ILE A 41 4.26 -0.04 20.02
CA ILE A 41 4.06 0.88 21.15
C ILE A 41 5.29 0.87 22.07
N LEU A 42 5.87 -0.30 22.33
CA LEU A 42 7.03 -0.47 23.19
C LEU A 42 8.28 0.15 22.56
N ALA A 43 8.54 -0.12 21.27
CA ALA A 43 9.59 0.55 20.50
C ALA A 43 9.40 2.08 20.51
N ARG A 44 8.16 2.56 20.36
CA ARG A 44 7.84 3.98 20.46
C ARG A 44 8.17 4.55 21.85
N LYS A 45 7.82 3.84 22.93
CA LYS A 45 8.01 4.32 24.30
C LYS A 45 9.49 4.29 24.75
N PHE A 46 10.27 3.35 24.24
CA PHE A 46 11.71 3.22 24.56
C PHE A 46 12.60 4.10 23.67
N THR A 47 12.25 4.31 22.40
CA THR A 47 13.07 5.12 21.48
C THR A 47 12.73 6.61 21.53
N ILE A 48 11.48 7.00 21.78
CA ILE A 48 11.06 8.42 21.70
C ILE A 48 11.36 9.23 22.98
N ASN A 49 11.55 8.58 24.14
CA ASN A 49 11.84 9.31 25.39
C ASN A 49 13.27 9.84 25.52
N GLN A 50 14.12 9.73 24.48
CA GLN A 50 15.53 10.15 24.55
C GLN A 50 15.98 11.18 23.51
N SER A 51 15.11 11.68 22.62
CA SER A 51 15.52 12.82 21.78
C SER A 51 14.36 13.43 21.02
N ASN A 52 14.34 14.77 20.94
CA ASN A 52 13.66 15.56 19.91
C ASN A 52 14.25 15.25 18.53
N SER A 53 14.11 14.01 18.06
CA SER A 53 14.73 13.57 16.83
C SER A 53 13.79 12.69 16.03
N THR A 54 13.23 13.32 15.01
CA THR A 54 12.27 12.82 14.03
C THR A 54 12.88 11.76 13.09
N TYR A 55 13.84 10.93 13.54
CA TYR A 55 14.53 9.95 12.69
C TYR A 55 13.58 8.92 12.05
N GLY A 56 12.47 8.58 12.71
CA GLY A 56 11.50 7.61 12.17
C GLY A 56 10.45 8.23 11.25
N ALA A 57 9.82 9.33 11.68
CA ALA A 57 8.71 9.93 10.95
C ALA A 57 9.17 10.70 9.70
N ASP A 58 10.33 11.37 9.74
CA ASP A 58 10.87 12.08 8.56
C ASP A 58 11.42 11.09 7.52
N VAL A 59 11.98 9.95 7.96
CA VAL A 59 12.35 8.87 7.03
C VAL A 59 11.10 8.22 6.43
N MET A 60 10.04 7.98 7.19
CA MET A 60 8.80 7.41 6.64
C MET A 60 8.06 8.39 5.70
N MET A 61 8.01 9.68 6.02
CA MET A 61 7.39 10.71 5.18
C MET A 61 8.26 11.02 3.95
N GLY A 62 9.58 11.08 4.12
CA GLY A 62 10.56 11.37 3.07
C GLY A 62 10.74 10.21 2.09
N ALA A 63 10.91 8.97 2.58
CA ALA A 63 11.06 7.80 1.72
C ALA A 63 9.79 7.55 0.90
N GLY A 64 8.60 7.67 1.50
CA GLY A 64 7.32 7.52 0.80
C GLY A 64 7.08 8.59 -0.27
N ASN A 65 7.44 9.85 0.02
CA ASN A 65 7.32 10.92 -0.97
C ASN A 65 8.36 10.79 -2.10
N ALA A 66 9.61 10.44 -1.77
CA ALA A 66 10.66 10.19 -2.75
C ALA A 66 10.32 8.98 -3.65
N SER A 67 9.89 7.86 -3.06
CA SER A 67 9.45 6.69 -3.81
C SER A 67 8.21 7.00 -4.64
N GLY A 68 7.27 7.78 -4.12
CA GLY A 68 6.08 8.22 -4.86
C GLY A 68 6.45 9.03 -6.11
N ARG A 69 7.40 9.96 -5.99
CA ARG A 69 7.90 10.75 -7.13
C ARG A 69 8.60 9.90 -8.19
N PHE A 70 9.27 8.81 -7.79
CA PHE A 70 9.89 7.88 -8.73
C PHE A 70 8.87 6.94 -9.39
N LEU A 71 7.93 6.41 -8.60
CA LEU A 71 6.93 5.45 -9.07
C LEU A 71 5.79 6.11 -9.85
N GLY A 72 5.47 7.38 -9.59
CA GLY A 72 4.38 8.10 -10.25
C GLY A 72 4.45 8.05 -11.78
N PRO A 73 5.57 8.47 -12.41
CA PRO A 73 5.76 8.36 -13.86
C PRO A 73 5.69 6.93 -14.37
N LEU A 74 6.24 5.96 -13.64
CA LEU A 74 6.21 4.55 -14.02
C LEU A 74 4.78 3.98 -14.03
N ILE A 75 3.93 4.39 -13.08
CA ILE A 75 2.52 3.99 -13.03
C ILE A 75 1.76 4.54 -14.23
N ILE A 76 1.99 5.80 -14.62
CA ILE A 76 1.34 6.41 -15.79
C ILE A 76 1.74 5.66 -17.06
N LEU A 77 3.04 5.37 -17.24
CA LEU A 77 3.53 4.61 -18.39
C LEU A 77 2.97 3.18 -18.41
N SER A 78 2.91 2.52 -17.24
CA SER A 78 2.32 1.18 -17.11
C SER A 78 0.82 1.19 -17.41
N ALA A 79 0.09 2.25 -17.02
CA ALA A 79 -1.33 2.41 -17.32
C ALA A 79 -1.58 2.64 -18.82
N MET A 80 -0.73 3.42 -19.48
CA MET A 80 -0.80 3.61 -20.94
C MET A 80 -0.50 2.32 -21.71
N ALA A 81 0.44 1.50 -21.24
CA ALA A 81 0.74 0.20 -21.81
C ALA A 81 -0.42 -0.80 -21.62
N ALA A 82 -1.17 -0.69 -20.51
CA ALA A 82 -2.32 -1.55 -20.25
C ALA A 82 -3.52 -1.20 -21.14
N SER A 83 -3.88 0.08 -21.25
CA SER A 83 -4.83 0.56 -22.27
C SER A 83 -4.84 2.08 -22.38
N ILE A 84 -5.22 2.57 -23.56
CA ILE A 84 -5.33 4.02 -23.84
C ILE A 84 -6.31 4.73 -22.87
N PRO A 85 -7.53 4.21 -22.59
CA PRO A 85 -8.45 4.86 -21.67
C PRO A 85 -7.92 4.93 -20.23
N ILE A 86 -7.30 3.85 -19.74
CA ILE A 86 -6.71 3.82 -18.39
C ILE A 86 -5.51 4.76 -18.30
N GLY A 87 -4.69 4.81 -19.35
CA GLY A 87 -3.58 5.74 -19.49
C GLY A 87 -4.03 7.20 -19.37
N ILE A 88 -5.07 7.61 -20.10
CA ILE A 88 -5.65 8.96 -20.02
C ILE A 88 -6.17 9.24 -18.61
N GLY A 89 -6.86 8.28 -17.99
CA GLY A 89 -7.35 8.41 -16.62
C GLY A 89 -6.23 8.64 -15.62
N SER A 90 -5.14 7.87 -15.73
CA SER A 90 -3.96 8.04 -14.89
C SER A 90 -3.30 9.40 -15.08
N LEU A 91 -3.23 9.90 -16.33
CA LEU A 91 -2.64 11.19 -16.67
C LEU A 91 -3.45 12.34 -16.05
N VAL A 92 -4.77 12.35 -16.24
CA VAL A 92 -5.66 13.37 -15.69
C VAL A 92 -5.67 13.34 -14.16
N GLY A 93 -5.77 12.15 -13.56
CA GLY A 93 -5.73 12.00 -12.10
C GLY A 93 -4.40 12.46 -11.50
N SER A 94 -3.29 12.15 -12.16
CA SER A 94 -1.95 12.60 -11.76
C SER A 94 -1.79 14.12 -11.85
N LEU A 95 -2.35 14.74 -12.90
CA LEU A 95 -2.31 16.19 -13.12
C LEU A 95 -3.13 16.94 -12.07
N LEU A 96 -4.32 16.42 -11.74
CA LEU A 96 -5.17 16.99 -10.69
C LEU A 96 -4.46 16.98 -9.32
N PHE A 97 -3.80 15.87 -8.99
CA PHE A 97 -3.05 15.74 -7.74
C PHE A 97 -1.78 16.60 -7.74
N TYR A 98 -1.15 16.80 -8.90
CA TYR A 98 -0.05 17.73 -9.07
C TYR A 98 -0.47 19.17 -8.75
N LEU A 99 -1.61 19.62 -9.28
CA LEU A 99 -2.16 20.95 -9.02
C LEU A 99 -2.54 21.18 -7.54
N TRP A 100 -2.96 20.13 -6.84
CA TRP A 100 -3.26 20.18 -5.41
C TRP A 100 -2.04 19.98 -4.49
N GLY A 101 -0.82 19.89 -5.03
CA GLY A 101 0.39 19.68 -4.24
C GLY A 101 0.41 18.32 -3.49
N LYS A 102 -0.39 17.37 -3.95
CA LYS A 102 -0.50 16.02 -3.40
C LYS A 102 0.35 15.04 -4.21
N PRO A 103 0.72 13.86 -3.64
CA PRO A 103 1.55 12.89 -4.34
C PRO A 103 0.91 12.41 -5.65
N ILE A 104 1.64 12.60 -6.75
CA ILE A 104 1.22 12.31 -8.13
C ILE A 104 0.84 10.83 -8.31
N THR A 105 1.54 9.93 -7.61
CA THR A 105 1.31 8.48 -7.56
C THR A 105 -0.13 8.14 -7.18
N GLY A 106 -0.67 8.83 -6.16
CA GLY A 106 -2.03 8.60 -5.70
C GLY A 106 -3.07 9.04 -6.74
N GLY A 107 -2.83 10.18 -7.37
CA GLY A 107 -3.67 10.68 -8.47
C GLY A 107 -3.66 9.76 -9.68
N ALA A 108 -2.49 9.23 -10.05
CA ALA A 108 -2.35 8.29 -11.17
C ALA A 108 -3.13 7.00 -10.93
N ILE A 109 -3.05 6.42 -9.73
CA ILE A 109 -3.77 5.19 -9.37
C ILE A 109 -5.29 5.44 -9.36
N LEU A 110 -5.74 6.49 -8.68
CA LEU A 110 -7.17 6.81 -8.60
C LEU A 110 -7.78 7.11 -9.97
N GLY A 111 -7.07 7.88 -10.80
CA GLY A 111 -7.51 8.17 -12.17
C GLY A 111 -7.56 6.93 -13.06
N ALA A 112 -6.55 6.05 -12.95
CA ALA A 112 -6.53 4.76 -13.65
C ALA A 112 -7.70 3.86 -13.22
N MET A 113 -8.02 3.81 -11.92
CA MET A 113 -9.13 3.01 -11.39
C MET A 113 -10.50 3.51 -11.87
N ILE A 114 -10.73 4.82 -11.90
CA ILE A 114 -12.02 5.40 -12.33
C ILE A 114 -12.30 5.07 -13.79
N LEU A 115 -11.33 5.32 -14.69
CA LEU A 115 -11.53 4.99 -16.11
C LEU A 115 -11.42 3.49 -16.39
N GLY A 116 -10.61 2.75 -15.63
CA GLY A 116 -10.55 1.29 -15.74
C GLY A 116 -11.84 0.59 -15.34
N ALA A 117 -12.60 1.15 -14.40
CA ALA A 117 -13.93 0.65 -14.05
C ALA A 117 -14.97 0.89 -15.17
N MET A 118 -14.83 1.98 -15.94
CA MET A 118 -15.73 2.29 -17.06
C MET A 118 -15.35 1.58 -18.35
N PHE A 119 -14.05 1.32 -18.56
CA PHE A 119 -13.50 0.64 -19.73
C PHE A 119 -12.63 -0.54 -19.27
N PRO A 120 -13.24 -1.65 -18.84
CA PRO A 120 -12.50 -2.81 -18.39
C PRO A 120 -11.71 -3.41 -19.55
N VAL A 121 -10.40 -3.61 -19.34
CA VAL A 121 -9.56 -4.35 -20.28
C VAL A 121 -9.79 -5.83 -20.00
N ALA A 122 -10.21 -6.57 -21.03
CA ALA A 122 -10.28 -8.02 -20.93
C ALA A 122 -8.85 -8.57 -20.79
N ILE A 123 -8.59 -9.19 -19.65
CA ILE A 123 -7.40 -10.01 -19.44
C ILE A 123 -7.59 -11.28 -20.29
N SER A 124 -6.82 -11.42 -21.38
CA SER A 124 -6.72 -12.67 -22.14
C SER A 124 -5.66 -13.59 -21.52
#